data_AF-A0A4S2CUF0-F1
#
_entry.id   AF-A0A4S2CUF0-F1
#
_cell.length_a   1.000
_cell.length_b   1.000
_cell.length_c   1.000
_cell.angle_alpha   90.00
_cell.angle_beta   90.00
_cell.angle_gamma   90.00
#
_symmetry.space_group_name_H-M   'P 1'
#
loop_
_entity.id
_entity.type
_entity.pdbx_description
1 polymer ?
#
loop_
_entity_poly.entity_id
_entity_poly.type
_entity_poly.pdbx_seq_one_letter_code
_entity_poly.pdbx_strand_id
1 'polypeptide(L)'
;MDIPTYRKEEGLSQAAFAALLTATGTPATQGLVSQWEKGTTAIKAERAIQIDLATGGAVSRFELLPAVFGPMPVQTERQVIAAEVDNRMSKRALRARLGLATDAHLAKVLQLPVEQVAAWPEDQSVPALPQVMKLLGVQEQAPAVAAPEDPDAGRIDLDVHAA
;
A
#
# COMPACT_ATOMS: atom_id res chain seq x y z
N MET A 1 6.60 -19.27 6.15
CA MET A 1 8.08 -19.34 6.15
C MET A 1 8.63 -18.75 7.45
N ASP A 2 9.70 -19.31 8.01
CA ASP A 2 10.36 -18.78 9.20
C ASP A 2 11.61 -17.93 8.88
N ILE A 3 12.09 -17.16 9.86
CA ILE A 3 13.27 -16.29 9.72
C ILE A 3 14.51 -17.04 9.22
N PRO A 4 14.92 -18.20 9.79
CA PRO A 4 16.15 -18.85 9.37
C PRO A 4 16.06 -19.44 7.95
N THR A 5 14.88 -19.89 7.51
CA THR A 5 14.67 -20.36 6.13
C THR A 5 14.82 -19.20 5.14
N TYR A 6 14.07 -18.12 5.35
CA TYR A 6 14.15 -16.91 4.51
C TYR A 6 15.59 -16.41 4.35
N ARG A 7 16.32 -16.29 5.47
CA ARG A 7 17.70 -15.81 5.46
C ARG A 7 18.63 -16.70 4.63
N LYS A 8 18.44 -18.02 4.67
CA LYS A 8 19.28 -18.97 3.92
C LYS A 8 18.97 -18.92 2.43
N GLU A 9 17.70 -18.80 2.05
CA GLU A 9 17.28 -18.68 0.65
C GLU A 9 17.79 -17.39 0.01
N GLU A 10 17.69 -16.28 0.73
CA GLU A 10 18.20 -14.97 0.28
C GLU A 10 19.72 -14.80 0.44
N GLY A 11 20.44 -15.81 0.96
CA GLY A 11 21.88 -15.74 1.19
C GLY A 11 22.30 -14.68 2.23
N LEU A 12 21.39 -14.27 3.10
CA LEU A 12 21.58 -13.21 4.08
C LEU A 12 22.26 -13.72 5.36
N SER A 13 23.25 -12.98 5.83
CA SER A 13 23.78 -13.15 7.20
C SER A 13 22.81 -12.58 8.23
N GLN A 14 22.95 -12.97 9.51
CA GLN A 14 22.13 -12.40 10.59
C GLN A 14 22.34 -10.88 10.72
N ALA A 15 23.57 -10.42 10.47
CA ALA A 15 23.90 -8.99 10.47
C ALA A 15 23.25 -8.27 9.29
N ALA A 16 23.26 -8.86 8.10
CA ALA A 16 22.59 -8.29 6.92
C ALA A 16 21.07 -8.20 7.13
N PHE A 17 20.46 -9.24 7.69
CA PHE A 17 19.03 -9.21 8.03
C PHE A 17 18.70 -8.15 9.09
N ALA A 18 19.53 -8.02 10.13
CA ALA A 18 19.38 -6.98 11.14
C ALA A 18 19.52 -5.55 10.56
N ALA A 19 20.43 -5.36 9.61
CA ALA A 19 20.57 -4.09 8.89
C ALA A 19 19.33 -3.77 8.04
N LEU A 20 18.77 -4.78 7.35
CA LEU A 20 17.53 -4.67 6.59
C LEU A 20 16.34 -4.29 7.47
N LEU A 21 16.22 -4.90 8.67
CA LEU A 21 15.20 -4.47 9.65
C LEU A 21 15.47 -3.04 10.13
N THR A 22 16.71 -2.69 10.42
CA THR A 22 17.05 -1.32 10.87
C THR A 22 16.67 -0.26 9.84
N ALA A 23 16.79 -0.57 8.54
CA ALA A 23 16.38 0.32 7.46
C ALA A 23 14.88 0.63 7.44
N THR A 24 14.04 -0.23 8.03
CA THR A 24 12.59 0.04 8.16
C THR A 24 12.23 0.92 9.37
N GLY A 25 13.22 1.50 10.05
CA GLY A 25 13.03 2.55 11.05
C GLY A 25 13.08 2.09 12.51
N THR A 26 13.24 0.80 12.80
CA THR A 26 13.48 0.32 14.18
C THR A 26 14.79 -0.45 14.27
N PRO A 27 15.77 0.00 15.08
CA PRO A 27 17.05 -0.68 15.22
C PRO A 27 16.90 -2.16 15.59
N ALA A 28 17.61 -3.01 14.87
CA ALA A 28 17.73 -4.43 15.16
C ALA A 28 19.22 -4.81 15.14
N THR A 29 19.60 -5.76 15.99
CA THR A 29 20.99 -6.23 16.08
C THR A 29 21.09 -7.67 15.61
N GLN A 30 22.27 -8.07 15.15
CA GLN A 30 22.57 -9.45 14.78
C GLN A 30 22.28 -10.44 15.93
N GLY A 31 22.59 -10.04 17.18
CA GLY A 31 22.32 -10.84 18.36
C GLY A 31 20.83 -11.06 18.61
N LEU A 32 20.00 -10.04 18.38
CA LEU A 32 18.55 -10.15 18.51
C LEU A 32 17.96 -11.14 17.49
N VAL A 33 18.45 -11.10 16.25
CA VAL A 33 18.08 -12.07 15.21
C VAL A 33 18.49 -13.49 15.62
N SER A 34 19.70 -13.67 16.15
CA SER A 34 20.12 -14.98 16.67
C SER A 34 19.26 -15.48 17.83
N GLN A 35 18.77 -14.58 18.70
CA GLN A 35 17.91 -14.96 19.83
C GLN A 35 16.53 -15.41 19.36
N TRP A 36 15.98 -14.76 18.33
CA TRP A 36 14.73 -15.19 17.69
C TRP A 36 14.87 -16.54 17.00
N GLU A 37 15.95 -16.75 16.24
CA GLU A 37 16.20 -18.03 15.56
C GLU A 37 16.40 -19.20 16.53
N LYS A 38 16.96 -18.94 17.71
CA LYS A 38 17.15 -19.94 18.77
C LYS A 38 15.94 -20.09 19.69
N GLY A 39 14.89 -19.28 19.51
CA GLY A 39 13.73 -19.23 20.41
C GLY A 39 14.07 -18.73 21.82
N THR A 40 15.24 -18.14 22.04
CA THR A 40 15.67 -17.60 23.34
C THR A 40 14.87 -16.35 23.72
N THR A 41 14.39 -15.61 22.75
CA THR A 41 13.55 -14.43 22.95
C THR A 41 12.33 -14.54 22.06
N ALA A 42 11.15 -14.29 22.62
CA ALA A 42 9.92 -14.23 21.86
C ALA A 42 9.91 -13.00 20.94
N ILE A 43 9.42 -13.18 19.72
CA ILE A 43 9.16 -12.08 18.79
C ILE A 43 7.93 -11.31 19.29
N LYS A 44 8.02 -9.99 19.40
CA LYS A 44 6.89 -9.12 19.76
C LYS A 44 6.10 -8.72 18.51
N ALA A 45 4.84 -8.29 18.69
CA ALA A 45 3.94 -7.91 17.62
C ALA A 45 4.55 -6.84 16.69
N GLU A 46 5.17 -5.82 17.25
CA GLU A 46 5.82 -4.74 16.49
C GLU A 46 6.95 -5.29 15.61
N ARG A 47 7.74 -6.25 16.14
CA ARG A 47 8.84 -6.87 15.40
C ARG A 47 8.34 -7.81 14.31
N ALA A 48 7.24 -8.52 14.54
CA ALA A 48 6.61 -9.34 13.51
C ALA A 48 6.11 -8.47 12.34
N ILE A 49 5.48 -7.32 12.61
CA ILE A 49 5.10 -6.36 11.56
C ILE A 49 6.33 -5.85 10.81
N GLN A 50 7.40 -5.53 11.54
CA GLN A 50 8.64 -5.05 10.94
C GLN A 50 9.25 -6.09 10.00
N ILE A 51 9.32 -7.35 10.44
CA ILE A 51 9.85 -8.46 9.64
C ILE A 51 8.99 -8.69 8.40
N ASP A 52 7.67 -8.68 8.54
CA ASP A 52 6.72 -8.80 7.43
C ASP A 52 6.98 -7.72 6.35
N LEU A 53 7.04 -6.45 6.77
CA LEU A 53 7.32 -5.33 5.88
C LEU A 53 8.70 -5.42 5.22
N ALA A 54 9.73 -5.75 5.99
CA ALA A 54 11.11 -5.76 5.48
C ALA A 54 11.37 -6.93 4.51
N THR A 55 10.59 -8.01 4.63
CA THR A 55 10.67 -9.18 3.75
C THR A 55 9.63 -9.17 2.63
N GLY A 56 8.84 -8.08 2.51
CA GLY A 56 7.77 -8.00 1.51
C GLY A 56 6.71 -9.09 1.68
N GLY A 57 6.48 -9.57 2.90
CA GLY A 57 5.53 -10.63 3.19
C GLY A 57 6.06 -12.06 3.06
N ALA A 58 7.34 -12.26 2.69
CA ALA A 58 7.92 -13.59 2.62
C ALA A 58 7.96 -14.27 4.01
N VAL A 59 8.26 -13.50 5.07
CA VAL A 59 8.12 -13.94 6.47
C VAL A 59 6.92 -13.24 7.09
N SER A 60 5.77 -13.92 7.11
CA SER A 60 4.50 -13.30 7.47
C SER A 60 4.31 -13.15 8.98
N ARG A 61 3.81 -11.99 9.44
CA ARG A 61 3.44 -11.77 10.85
C ARG A 61 2.36 -12.73 11.37
N PHE A 62 1.50 -13.23 10.47
CA PHE A 62 0.45 -14.21 10.81
C PHE A 62 1.03 -15.58 11.14
N GLU A 63 2.17 -15.94 10.55
CA GLU A 63 2.89 -17.18 10.87
C GLU A 63 3.79 -17.01 12.10
N LEU A 64 4.41 -15.83 12.25
CA LEU A 64 5.25 -15.53 13.41
C LEU A 64 4.44 -15.44 14.72
N LEU A 65 3.26 -14.84 14.67
CA LEU A 65 2.42 -14.59 15.84
C LEU A 65 0.93 -14.84 15.53
N PRO A 66 0.52 -16.09 15.24
CA PRO A 66 -0.87 -16.42 14.93
C PRO A 66 -1.83 -16.12 16.08
N ALA A 67 -1.36 -16.17 17.33
CA ALA A 67 -2.16 -15.82 18.50
C ALA A 67 -2.51 -14.33 18.58
N VAL A 68 -1.69 -13.46 17.96
CA VAL A 68 -1.89 -11.99 17.99
C VAL A 68 -2.62 -11.53 16.73
N PHE A 69 -2.20 -12.01 15.56
CA PHE A 69 -2.72 -11.54 14.27
C PHE A 69 -3.83 -12.43 13.70
N GLY A 70 -4.10 -13.57 14.32
CA GLY A 70 -5.06 -14.55 13.82
C GLY A 70 -4.49 -15.45 12.72
N PRO A 71 -5.34 -16.31 12.12
CA PRO A 71 -4.92 -17.17 11.02
C PRO A 71 -4.50 -16.33 9.82
N MET A 72 -3.53 -16.83 9.05
CA MET A 72 -3.09 -16.17 7.82
C MET A 72 -4.32 -15.96 6.90
N PRO A 73 -4.57 -14.71 6.45
CA PRO A 73 -5.66 -14.48 5.53
C PRO A 73 -5.35 -15.25 4.26
N VAL A 74 -6.22 -16.21 3.91
CA VAL A 74 -6.20 -16.82 2.59
C VAL A 74 -6.51 -15.69 1.62
N GLN A 75 -5.49 -15.16 0.95
CA GLN A 75 -5.67 -14.16 -0.08
C GLN A 75 -6.55 -14.80 -1.15
N THR A 76 -7.82 -14.40 -1.19
CA THR A 76 -8.71 -14.84 -2.24
C THR A 76 -8.21 -14.26 -3.55
N GLU A 77 -8.44 -14.95 -4.67
CA GLU A 77 -8.06 -14.47 -6.02
C GLU A 77 -8.51 -13.01 -6.23
N ARG A 78 -9.65 -12.61 -5.64
CA ARG A 78 -10.13 -11.22 -5.61
C ARG A 78 -9.17 -10.21 -4.96
N GLN A 79 -8.49 -10.58 -3.88
CA GLN A 79 -7.55 -9.70 -3.17
C GLN A 79 -6.20 -9.62 -3.90
N VAL A 80 -5.75 -10.72 -4.50
CA VAL A 80 -4.55 -10.72 -5.36
C VAL A 80 -4.79 -9.85 -6.60
N ILE A 81 -5.95 -10.04 -7.26
CA ILE A 81 -6.39 -9.16 -8.35
C ILE A 81 -6.49 -7.72 -7.84
N ALA A 82 -7.10 -7.44 -6.69
CA ALA A 82 -7.22 -6.08 -6.17
C ALA A 82 -5.85 -5.42 -5.91
N ALA A 83 -4.86 -6.16 -5.40
CA ALA A 83 -3.51 -5.66 -5.15
C ALA A 83 -2.70 -5.44 -6.44
N GLU A 84 -2.82 -6.32 -7.43
CA GLU A 84 -2.27 -6.11 -8.78
C GLU A 84 -2.94 -4.91 -9.48
N VAL A 85 -4.21 -4.66 -9.20
CA VAL A 85 -5.01 -3.58 -9.77
C VAL A 85 -4.68 -2.21 -9.15
N ASP A 86 -4.20 -2.16 -7.91
CA ASP A 86 -3.95 -0.92 -7.18
C ASP A 86 -2.71 -0.15 -7.67
N ASN A 87 -1.77 -0.83 -8.34
CA ASN A 87 -0.52 -0.17 -8.76
C ASN A 87 -0.60 0.53 -10.14
N ARG A 88 -1.73 0.46 -10.86
CA ARG A 88 -2.14 1.26 -12.05
C ARG A 88 -3.31 0.54 -12.73
N MET A 89 -4.55 0.99 -12.53
CA MET A 89 -5.73 0.43 -13.20
C MET A 89 -5.52 0.30 -14.72
N SER A 90 -5.27 -0.92 -15.21
CA SER A 90 -5.14 -1.22 -16.64
C SER A 90 -6.52 -1.37 -17.29
N LYS A 91 -6.61 -1.24 -18.62
CA LYS A 91 -7.90 -1.35 -19.34
C LYS A 91 -8.57 -2.70 -19.06
N ARG A 92 -7.77 -3.77 -19.00
CA ARG A 92 -8.24 -5.13 -18.69
C ARG A 92 -8.76 -5.24 -17.25
N ALA A 93 -8.05 -4.66 -16.29
CA ALA A 93 -8.47 -4.60 -14.89
C ALA A 93 -9.82 -3.87 -14.71
N LEU A 94 -9.98 -2.74 -15.41
CA LEU A 94 -11.22 -1.96 -15.37
C LEU A 94 -12.40 -2.75 -15.95
N ARG A 95 -12.20 -3.51 -17.04
CA ARG A 95 -13.22 -4.42 -17.61
C ARG A 95 -13.59 -5.53 -16.64
N ALA A 96 -12.60 -6.18 -16.04
CA ALA A 96 -12.83 -7.27 -15.08
C ALA A 96 -13.58 -6.79 -13.84
N ARG A 97 -13.22 -5.62 -13.29
CA ARG A 97 -13.89 -5.02 -12.13
C ARG A 97 -15.35 -4.66 -12.40
N LEU A 98 -15.65 -4.19 -13.62
CA LEU A 98 -17.02 -3.84 -14.04
C LEU A 98 -17.81 -5.05 -14.58
N GLY A 99 -17.21 -6.24 -14.65
CA GLY A 99 -17.84 -7.44 -15.21
C GLY A 99 -18.13 -7.34 -16.71
N LEU A 100 -17.38 -6.52 -17.45
CA LEU A 100 -17.63 -6.22 -18.87
C LEU A 100 -16.79 -7.11 -19.77
N ALA A 101 -17.46 -7.81 -20.69
CA ALA A 101 -16.81 -8.72 -21.63
C ALA A 101 -16.13 -8.00 -22.80
N THR A 102 -16.48 -6.75 -23.14
CA THR A 102 -15.94 -6.03 -24.31
C THR A 102 -15.66 -4.55 -24.02
N ASP A 103 -14.69 -4.00 -24.75
CA ASP A 103 -14.33 -2.58 -24.80
C ASP A 103 -15.49 -1.68 -25.28
N ALA A 104 -16.34 -2.16 -26.19
CA ALA A 104 -17.54 -1.44 -26.60
C ALA A 104 -18.52 -1.16 -25.45
N HIS A 105 -18.63 -2.08 -24.48
CA HIS A 105 -19.44 -1.84 -23.28
C HIS A 105 -18.73 -0.89 -22.31
N LEU A 106 -17.41 -0.99 -22.19
CA LEU A 106 -16.62 -0.05 -21.40
C LEU A 106 -16.74 1.38 -21.94
N ALA A 107 -16.71 1.55 -23.27
CA ALA A 107 -16.88 2.83 -23.95
C ALA A 107 -18.25 3.48 -23.66
N LYS A 108 -19.32 2.67 -23.64
CA LYS A 108 -20.67 3.14 -23.24
C LYS A 108 -20.73 3.60 -21.79
N VAL A 109 -20.08 2.85 -20.88
CA VAL A 109 -20.03 3.18 -19.45
C VAL A 109 -19.21 4.44 -19.19
N LEU A 110 -18.13 4.64 -19.95
CA LEU A 110 -17.27 5.82 -19.86
C LEU A 110 -17.77 7.02 -20.67
N GLN A 111 -18.80 6.84 -21.52
CA GLN A 111 -19.28 7.83 -22.49
C GLN A 111 -18.16 8.33 -23.41
N LEU A 112 -17.27 7.42 -23.84
CA LEU A 112 -16.16 7.70 -24.76
C LEU A 112 -16.36 6.98 -26.10
N PRO A 113 -15.72 7.46 -27.18
CA PRO A 113 -15.68 6.72 -28.45
C PRO A 113 -15.00 5.36 -28.26
N VAL A 114 -15.57 4.31 -28.88
CA VAL A 114 -15.00 2.95 -28.83
C VAL A 114 -13.57 2.91 -29.37
N GLU A 115 -13.28 3.67 -30.43
CA GLU A 115 -11.93 3.82 -31.01
C GLU A 115 -10.92 4.35 -30.00
N GLN A 116 -11.33 5.30 -29.16
CA GLN A 116 -10.46 5.90 -28.14
C GLN A 116 -10.15 4.91 -27.02
N VAL A 117 -11.13 4.08 -26.62
CA VAL A 117 -10.94 3.03 -25.60
C VAL A 117 -10.17 1.82 -26.17
N ALA A 118 -10.39 1.49 -27.45
CA ALA A 118 -9.67 0.43 -28.14
C ALA A 118 -8.18 0.78 -28.27
N ALA A 119 -7.86 2.05 -28.54
CA ALA A 119 -6.49 2.56 -28.61
C ALA A 119 -5.75 2.58 -27.27
N TRP A 120 -6.44 2.36 -26.14
CA TRP A 120 -5.76 2.28 -24.85
C TRP A 120 -4.98 0.96 -24.71
N PRO A 121 -3.76 1.01 -24.15
CA PRO A 121 -2.97 -0.18 -23.87
C PRO A 121 -3.68 -1.11 -22.86
N GLU A 122 -3.64 -2.42 -23.08
CA GLU A 122 -4.32 -3.43 -22.24
C GLU A 122 -3.66 -3.59 -20.86
N ASP A 123 -2.33 -3.52 -20.82
CA ASP A 123 -1.48 -3.76 -19.63
C ASP A 123 -0.83 -2.49 -19.07
N GLN A 124 -1.05 -1.33 -19.71
CA GLN A 124 -0.56 -0.05 -19.21
C GLN A 124 -1.70 0.74 -18.56
N SER A 125 -1.33 1.70 -17.71
CA SER A 125 -2.26 2.53 -16.96
C SER A 125 -3.28 3.20 -17.88
N VAL A 126 -4.56 3.10 -17.53
CA VAL A 126 -5.61 3.88 -18.18
C VAL A 126 -5.34 5.36 -17.91
N PRO A 127 -5.49 6.24 -18.93
CA PRO A 127 -5.37 7.68 -18.72
C PRO A 127 -6.33 8.15 -17.61
N ALA A 128 -5.85 9.05 -16.74
CA ALA A 128 -6.60 9.61 -15.62
C ALA A 128 -7.68 10.58 -16.12
N LEU A 129 -8.70 10.04 -16.80
CA LEU A 129 -9.87 10.78 -17.25
C LEU A 129 -10.86 10.92 -16.08
N PRO A 130 -11.56 12.05 -15.97
CA PRO A 130 -12.50 12.30 -14.88
C PRO A 130 -13.62 11.25 -14.81
N GLN A 131 -14.00 10.67 -15.95
CA GLN A 131 -14.97 9.57 -16.03
C GLN A 131 -14.42 8.27 -15.40
N VAL A 132 -13.14 7.96 -15.62
CA VAL A 132 -12.47 6.80 -15.03
C VAL A 132 -12.30 7.00 -13.52
N MET A 133 -11.92 8.21 -13.09
CA MET A 133 -11.78 8.53 -11.66
C MET A 133 -13.11 8.40 -10.90
N LYS A 134 -14.22 8.90 -11.48
CA LYS A 134 -15.58 8.73 -10.93
C LYS A 134 -15.98 7.25 -10.79
N LEU A 135 -15.67 6.41 -11.77
CA LEU A 135 -15.96 4.96 -11.75
C LEU A 135 -15.07 4.18 -10.79
N LEU A 136 -13.82 4.63 -10.60
CA LEU A 136 -12.90 4.03 -9.65
C LEU A 136 -13.34 4.23 -8.19
N GLY A 137 -14.30 5.12 -7.95
CA GLY A 137 -14.71 5.53 -6.60
C GLY A 137 -13.68 6.44 -5.94
N VAL A 138 -12.66 6.89 -6.70
CA VAL A 138 -11.88 8.05 -6.35
C VAL A 138 -12.84 9.22 -6.53
N GLN A 139 -13.59 9.57 -5.47
CA GLN A 139 -13.93 10.96 -5.32
C GLN A 139 -12.62 11.70 -5.52
N GLU A 140 -12.64 12.64 -6.45
CA GLU A 140 -11.67 13.72 -6.51
C GLU A 140 -11.50 14.17 -5.06
N GLN A 141 -10.42 13.70 -4.43
CA GLN A 141 -9.98 14.25 -3.18
C GLN A 141 -9.60 15.63 -3.64
N ALA A 142 -10.54 16.57 -3.48
CA ALA A 142 -10.40 17.95 -3.86
C ALA A 142 -8.97 18.32 -3.48
N PRO A 143 -8.18 18.91 -4.41
CA PRO A 143 -6.82 19.32 -4.08
C PRO A 143 -6.92 20.01 -2.73
N ALA A 144 -6.21 19.48 -1.73
CA ALA A 144 -6.32 19.90 -0.35
C ALA A 144 -6.44 21.42 -0.37
N VAL A 145 -7.65 21.93 -0.07
CA VAL A 145 -7.91 23.35 -0.04
C VAL A 145 -6.79 23.89 0.85
N ALA A 146 -5.93 24.71 0.26
CA ALA A 146 -4.87 25.39 0.98
C ALA A 146 -5.51 25.87 2.29
N ALA A 147 -4.85 25.52 3.40
CA ALA A 147 -5.35 25.67 4.76
C ALA A 147 -6.26 26.90 4.89
N PRO A 148 -7.44 26.77 5.55
CA PRO A 148 -8.33 27.91 5.72
C PRO A 148 -7.51 29.08 6.26
N GLU A 149 -7.50 30.17 5.49
CA GLU A 149 -6.88 31.42 5.91
C GLU A 149 -7.39 31.76 7.30
N ASP A 150 -6.46 31.90 8.23
CA ASP A 150 -6.71 32.20 9.63
C ASP A 150 -7.58 33.47 9.72
N PRO A 151 -8.81 33.39 10.25
CA PRO A 151 -9.70 34.55 10.35
C PRO A 151 -9.24 35.58 11.39
N ASP A 152 -8.16 35.35 12.14
CA ASP A 152 -7.64 36.27 13.16
C ASP A 152 -6.49 37.17 12.65
N ALA A 153 -6.09 37.02 11.37
CA ALA A 153 -5.04 37.85 10.75
C ALA A 153 -5.38 39.36 10.64
N GLY A 154 -6.61 39.75 10.95
CA GLY A 154 -7.07 41.15 10.95
C GLY A 154 -7.41 41.73 12.33
N ARG A 155 -7.18 41.03 13.45
CA ARG A 155 -7.59 41.51 14.79
C ARG A 155 -6.57 42.42 15.48
N ILE A 156 -5.33 42.47 14.99
CA ILE A 156 -4.27 43.33 15.55
C ILE A 156 -4.13 44.66 14.82
N ASP A 157 -5.19 45.46 14.81
CA ASP A 157 -5.06 46.90 14.56
C ASP A 157 -6.23 47.63 15.24
N LEU A 158 -6.18 47.74 16.57
CA LEU A 158 -6.94 48.75 17.31
C LEU A 158 -6.15 49.18 18.55
N ASP A 159 -5.59 50.39 18.45
CA ASP A 159 -5.37 51.36 19.52
C ASP A 159 -4.45 51.01 20.70
N VAL A 160 -3.15 51.30 20.51
CA VAL A 160 -2.37 51.96 21.57
C VAL A 160 -2.07 53.39 21.11
N HIS A 161 -3.05 54.27 21.28
CA HIS A 161 -2.85 55.71 21.34
C HIS A 161 -3.22 56.19 22.74
N ALA A 162 -2.19 56.66 23.44
CA ALA A 162 -2.17 57.76 24.41
C ALA A 162 -3.36 57.94 25.38
N ALA A 163 -3.09 57.73 26.67
CA ALA A 163 -3.17 58.76 27.73
C ALA A 163 -2.58 58.24 29.04
#